data_AF-A0A352EV95-F1
#
_entry.id   AF-A0A352EV95-F1
#
_cell.length_a   1.000
_cell.length_b   1.000
_cell.length_c   1.000
_cell.angle_alpha   90.00
_cell.angle_beta   90.00
_cell.angle_gamma   90.00
#
_symmetry.space_group_name_H-M   'P 1'
#
loop_
_entity.id
_entity.type
_entity.pdbx_description
1 polymer ?
#
loop_
_entity_poly.entity_id
_entity_poly.type
_entity_poly.pdbx_seq_one_letter_code
_entity_poly.pdbx_strand_id
1 'polypeptide(L)'
;PPATPTADQAQLYSALDAAADDQLQTIIERSPGIDKDLDGARDLLVPLLRQLITIKLREGNVINGNYKYVDGTSFASPIVASIVACMLEANPALTPQRVKRILIDTAERVPGVEIERQGWGVVVPRKAVEVALALRVI
;
A
#
# COMPACT_ATOMS: atom_id res chain seq x y z
N PRO A 1 8.55 -3.95 -5.76
CA PRO A 1 9.50 -4.90 -6.38
C PRO A 1 8.83 -6.26 -6.61
N PRO A 2 8.96 -6.86 -7.80
CA PRO A 2 8.63 -8.28 -7.99
C PRO A 2 9.54 -9.12 -7.08
N ALA A 3 9.01 -10.19 -6.47
CA ALA A 3 9.65 -11.03 -5.43
C ALA A 3 9.66 -10.50 -3.98
N THR A 4 8.57 -9.85 -3.55
CA THR A 4 8.29 -9.71 -2.10
C THR A 4 7.30 -10.80 -1.69
N PRO A 5 7.36 -11.34 -0.45
CA PRO A 5 6.42 -12.36 0.02
C PRO A 5 4.95 -11.95 -0.16
N THR A 6 4.69 -10.65 -0.13
CA THR A 6 3.38 -10.04 -0.37
C THR A 6 2.93 -10.11 -1.84
N ALA A 7 3.83 -9.94 -2.80
CA ALA A 7 3.50 -10.05 -4.22
C ALA A 7 3.20 -11.50 -4.60
N ASP A 8 3.99 -12.43 -4.06
CA ASP A 8 3.83 -13.87 -4.30
C ASP A 8 2.49 -14.38 -3.76
N GLN A 9 2.08 -13.92 -2.57
CA GLN A 9 0.75 -14.19 -2.01
C GLN A 9 -0.39 -13.64 -2.87
N ALA A 10 -0.26 -12.40 -3.37
CA ALA A 10 -1.29 -11.78 -4.20
C ALA A 10 -1.46 -12.54 -5.53
N GLN A 11 -0.35 -12.99 -6.12
CA GLN A 11 -0.37 -13.79 -7.34
C GLN A 11 -1.01 -15.16 -7.12
N LEU A 12 -0.67 -15.83 -6.01
CA LEU A 12 -1.29 -17.10 -5.63
C LEU A 12 -2.81 -16.95 -5.44
N TYR A 13 -3.25 -15.94 -4.70
CA TYR A 13 -4.68 -15.74 -4.45
C TYR A 13 -5.45 -15.40 -5.73
N SER A 14 -4.88 -14.57 -6.61
CA SER A 14 -5.49 -14.28 -7.91
C SER A 14 -5.59 -15.53 -8.79
N ALA A 15 -4.59 -16.42 -8.76
CA ALA A 15 -4.63 -17.67 -9.50
C ALA A 15 -5.70 -18.63 -8.96
N LEU A 16 -5.85 -18.71 -7.64
CA LEU A 16 -6.84 -19.56 -6.98
C LEU A 16 -8.28 -19.07 -7.18
N ASP A 17 -8.50 -17.76 -7.22
CA ASP A 17 -9.82 -17.17 -7.49
C ASP A 17 -10.30 -17.51 -8.91
N ALA A 18 -9.42 -17.38 -9.90
CA ALA A 18 -9.73 -17.64 -11.31
C ALA A 18 -9.73 -19.12 -11.71
N ALA A 19 -9.13 -20.00 -10.89
CA ALA A 19 -9.01 -21.42 -11.19
C ALA A 19 -10.34 -22.16 -11.03
N ALA A 20 -10.49 -23.28 -11.75
CA ALA A 20 -11.56 -24.23 -11.54
C ALA A 20 -11.32 -25.09 -10.29
N ASP A 21 -12.39 -25.66 -9.75
CA ASP A 21 -12.40 -26.44 -8.49
C ASP A 21 -11.42 -27.62 -8.48
N ASP A 22 -11.27 -28.29 -9.63
CA ASP A 22 -10.35 -29.41 -9.84
C ASP A 22 -8.87 -28.99 -9.90
N GLN A 23 -8.60 -27.70 -10.14
CA GLN A 23 -7.24 -27.16 -10.27
C GLN A 23 -6.71 -26.58 -8.95
N LEU A 24 -7.56 -26.36 -7.95
CA LEU A 24 -7.19 -25.67 -6.71
C LEU A 24 -6.05 -26.37 -5.96
N GLN A 25 -6.17 -27.69 -5.77
CA GLN A 25 -5.16 -28.48 -5.05
C GLN A 25 -3.81 -28.44 -5.78
N THR A 26 -3.82 -28.61 -7.10
CA THR A 26 -2.62 -28.55 -7.93
C THR A 26 -1.92 -27.18 -7.85
N ILE A 27 -2.67 -26.08 -7.78
CA ILE A 27 -2.11 -24.74 -7.66
C ILE A 27 -1.45 -24.53 -6.29
N ILE A 28 -2.08 -25.02 -5.21
CA ILE A 28 -1.52 -24.96 -3.86
C ILE A 28 -0.25 -25.80 -3.76
N GLU A 29 -0.26 -27.03 -4.29
CA GLU A 29 0.91 -27.93 -4.29
C GLU A 29 2.10 -27.37 -5.05
N ARG A 30 1.86 -26.61 -6.13
CA ARG A 30 2.90 -25.94 -6.92
C ARG A 30 3.45 -24.68 -6.27
N SER A 31 2.83 -24.22 -5.18
CA SER A 31 3.11 -22.94 -4.53
C SER A 31 3.41 -23.08 -3.02
N PRO A 32 4.28 -24.02 -2.60
CA PRO A 32 4.49 -24.31 -1.19
C PRO A 32 5.16 -23.13 -0.47
N GLY A 33 4.74 -22.86 0.77
CA GLY A 33 5.36 -21.87 1.65
C GLY A 33 4.93 -20.42 1.41
N ILE A 34 4.03 -20.17 0.45
CA ILE A 34 3.47 -18.83 0.17
C ILE A 34 2.39 -18.46 1.20
N ASP A 35 1.50 -19.39 1.54
CA ASP A 35 0.55 -19.27 2.66
C ASP A 35 0.43 -20.62 3.39
N LYS A 36 0.85 -20.63 4.66
CA LYS A 36 0.93 -21.85 5.47
C LYS A 36 -0.45 -22.45 5.78
N ASP A 37 -1.49 -21.64 5.79
CA ASP A 37 -2.85 -22.11 6.06
C ASP A 37 -3.40 -22.81 4.81
N LEU A 38 -3.09 -22.31 3.61
CA LEU A 38 -3.38 -23.01 2.35
C LEU A 38 -2.59 -24.32 2.22
N ASP A 39 -1.30 -24.31 2.58
CA ASP A 39 -0.46 -25.52 2.57
C ASP A 39 -1.07 -26.62 3.46
N GLY A 40 -1.52 -26.26 4.66
CA GLY A 40 -2.17 -27.18 5.60
C GLY A 40 -3.61 -27.56 5.22
N ALA A 41 -4.25 -26.80 4.35
CA ALA A 41 -5.65 -26.99 3.95
C ALA A 41 -5.82 -27.72 2.60
N ARG A 42 -4.73 -28.10 1.93
CA ARG A 42 -4.76 -28.76 0.60
C ARG A 42 -5.64 -30.02 0.55
N ASP A 43 -5.73 -30.74 1.67
CA ASP A 43 -6.46 -32.01 1.79
C ASP A 43 -7.94 -31.80 2.22
N LEU A 44 -8.38 -30.54 2.37
CA LEU A 44 -9.78 -30.23 2.66
C LEU A 44 -10.68 -30.53 1.47
N LEU A 45 -11.96 -30.75 1.76
CA LEU A 45 -13.01 -30.81 0.75
C LEU A 45 -13.03 -29.49 -0.04
N VAL A 46 -13.19 -29.59 -1.36
CA VAL A 46 -13.18 -28.45 -2.30
C VAL A 46 -14.05 -27.27 -1.86
N PRO A 47 -15.29 -27.45 -1.36
CA PRO A 47 -16.09 -26.33 -0.88
C PRO A 47 -15.46 -25.57 0.31
N LEU A 48 -14.81 -26.28 1.22
CA LEU A 48 -14.11 -25.68 2.36
C LEU A 48 -12.84 -24.96 1.90
N LEU A 49 -12.16 -25.51 0.90
CA LEU A 49 -11.00 -24.88 0.29
C LEU A 49 -11.38 -23.56 -0.39
N ARG A 50 -12.50 -23.52 -1.11
CA ARG A 50 -13.08 -22.28 -1.68
C ARG A 50 -13.43 -21.26 -0.60
N GLN A 51 -14.02 -21.71 0.50
CA GLN A 51 -14.35 -20.84 1.62
C GLN A 51 -13.09 -20.22 2.21
N LEU A 52 -12.04 -21.02 2.44
CA LEU A 52 -10.76 -20.53 2.94
C LEU A 52 -10.12 -19.53 1.96
N ILE A 53 -10.09 -19.84 0.66
CA ILE A 53 -9.59 -18.93 -0.38
C ILE A 53 -10.36 -17.61 -0.35
N THR A 54 -11.69 -17.66 -0.25
CA THR A 54 -12.55 -16.47 -0.17
C THR A 54 -12.25 -15.64 1.08
N ILE A 55 -12.05 -16.28 2.23
CA ILE A 55 -11.66 -15.61 3.47
C ILE A 55 -10.29 -14.95 3.30
N LYS A 56 -9.30 -15.67 2.76
CA LYS A 56 -7.94 -15.17 2.53
C LYS A 56 -7.88 -14.03 1.52
N LEU A 57 -8.73 -14.04 0.48
CA LEU A 57 -8.86 -12.94 -0.48
C LEU A 57 -9.42 -11.67 0.19
N ARG A 58 -10.41 -11.83 1.08
CA ARG A 58 -11.02 -10.73 1.84
C ARG A 58 -10.07 -10.17 2.89
N GLU A 59 -9.38 -11.04 3.64
CA GLU A 59 -8.40 -10.65 4.65
C GLU A 59 -7.12 -10.08 4.03
N GLY A 60 -6.71 -10.62 2.88
CA GLY A 60 -5.51 -10.22 2.14
C GLY A 60 -5.69 -9.01 1.22
N ASN A 61 -6.93 -8.55 1.03
CA ASN A 61 -7.29 -7.34 0.27
C ASN A 61 -6.68 -7.30 -1.15
N VAL A 62 -6.76 -8.43 -1.87
CA VAL A 62 -6.33 -8.58 -3.27
C VAL A 62 -7.54 -8.33 -4.16
N ILE A 63 -7.65 -7.13 -4.73
CA ILE A 63 -8.83 -6.71 -5.52
C ILE A 63 -8.56 -6.86 -7.02
N ASN A 64 -7.30 -6.97 -7.46
CA ASN A 64 -6.95 -7.30 -8.84
C ASN A 64 -5.45 -7.64 -8.96
N GLY A 65 -5.05 -8.44 -9.95
CA GLY A 65 -3.68 -8.97 -10.14
C GLY A 65 -2.52 -7.95 -10.26
N ASN A 66 -2.79 -6.65 -10.09
CA ASN A 66 -1.79 -5.56 -10.06
C ASN A 66 -1.96 -4.57 -8.88
N TYR A 67 -2.95 -4.75 -8.00
CA TYR A 67 -3.23 -3.82 -6.90
C TYR A 67 -3.57 -4.57 -5.61
N LYS A 68 -2.64 -4.54 -4.66
CA LYS A 68 -2.91 -4.89 -3.26
C LYS A 68 -3.33 -3.61 -2.52
N TYR A 69 -4.40 -3.68 -1.73
CA TYR A 69 -4.63 -2.70 -0.68
C TYR A 69 -3.55 -2.92 0.38
N VAL A 70 -2.48 -2.14 0.30
CA VAL A 70 -1.42 -2.09 1.31
C VAL A 70 -1.81 -1.06 2.33
N ASP A 71 -2.49 -1.50 3.39
CA ASP A 71 -2.57 -0.71 4.62
C ASP A 71 -1.15 -0.61 5.19
N GLY A 72 -0.48 0.50 4.89
CA GLY A 72 0.89 0.75 5.32
C GLY A 72 1.37 2.14 4.95
N THR A 73 1.74 2.92 5.95
CA THR A 73 2.48 4.19 5.85
C THR A 73 3.77 4.09 5.01
N SER A 74 4.23 2.86 4.72
CA SER A 74 5.35 2.52 3.84
C SER A 74 5.28 3.11 2.43
N PHE A 75 4.09 3.32 1.87
CA PHE A 75 3.93 3.98 0.56
C PHE A 75 3.81 5.50 0.65
N ALA A 76 3.32 6.02 1.78
CA ALA A 76 3.25 7.46 2.02
C ALA A 76 4.65 8.06 2.24
N SER A 77 5.56 7.31 2.88
CA SER A 77 6.93 7.74 3.16
C SER A 77 7.72 8.19 1.91
N PRO A 78 7.86 7.37 0.84
CA PRO A 78 8.57 7.80 -0.37
C PRO A 78 7.88 8.95 -1.11
N ILE A 79 6.54 9.04 -1.05
CA ILE A 79 5.79 10.17 -1.64
C ILE A 79 6.17 11.47 -0.92
N VAL A 80 6.12 11.49 0.40
CA VAL A 80 6.51 12.66 1.19
C VAL A 80 7.98 13.01 0.96
N ALA A 81 8.87 12.01 0.91
CA ALA A 81 10.29 12.22 0.63
C ALA A 81 10.52 12.90 -0.74
N SER A 82 9.78 12.50 -1.77
CA SER A 82 9.86 13.14 -3.09
C SER A 82 9.40 14.59 -3.06
N ILE A 83 8.33 14.91 -2.33
CA ILE A 83 7.86 16.30 -2.17
C ILE A 83 8.94 17.14 -1.46
N VAL A 84 9.55 16.60 -0.41
CA VAL A 84 10.62 17.28 0.32
C VAL A 84 11.84 17.53 -0.57
N ALA A 85 12.20 16.59 -1.45
CA ALA A 85 13.27 16.79 -2.42
C ALA A 85 12.97 18.01 -3.33
N CYS A 86 11.76 18.10 -3.90
CA CYS A 86 11.36 19.26 -4.70
C CYS A 86 11.34 20.57 -3.89
N MET A 87 10.93 20.53 -2.62
CA MET A 87 10.99 21.71 -1.74
C MET A 87 12.42 22.18 -1.51
N LEU A 88 13.37 21.27 -1.35
CA LEU A 88 14.79 21.57 -1.16
C LEU A 88 15.45 22.05 -2.46
N GLU A 89 15.06 21.52 -3.63
CA GLU A 89 15.47 22.06 -4.93
C GLU A 89 15.00 23.50 -5.12
N ALA A 90 13.75 23.77 -4.74
CA ALA A 90 13.18 25.10 -4.74
C ALA A 90 13.92 26.05 -3.79
N ASN A 91 14.23 25.61 -2.57
CA ASN A 91 14.90 26.39 -1.56
C ASN A 91 15.86 25.53 -0.71
N PRO A 92 17.16 25.51 -1.06
CA PRO A 92 18.16 24.69 -0.38
C PRO A 92 18.42 25.10 1.08
N ALA A 93 18.00 26.31 1.49
CA ALA A 93 18.19 26.83 2.84
C ALA A 93 17.10 26.39 3.84
N LEU A 94 16.14 25.55 3.42
CA LEU A 94 15.11 25.04 4.30
C LEU A 94 15.70 24.07 5.34
N THR A 95 15.36 24.29 6.61
CA THR A 95 15.67 23.36 7.69
C THR A 95 14.60 22.26 7.78
N PRO A 96 14.90 21.10 8.38
CA PRO A 96 13.91 20.04 8.60
C PRO A 96 12.64 20.52 9.31
N GLN A 97 12.78 21.44 10.27
CA GLN A 97 11.64 22.03 10.98
C GLN A 97 10.75 22.87 10.05
N ARG A 98 11.37 23.65 9.16
CA ARG A 98 10.64 24.46 8.15
C ARG A 98 9.94 23.56 7.14
N VAL A 99 10.62 22.53 6.65
CA VAL A 99 10.02 21.53 5.75
C VAL A 99 8.78 20.90 6.38
N LYS A 100 8.89 20.39 7.62
CA LYS A 100 7.77 19.84 8.37
C LYS A 100 6.61 20.84 8.50
N ARG A 101 6.92 22.09 8.83
CA ARG A 101 5.90 23.12 9.01
C ARG A 101 5.14 23.42 7.72
N ILE A 102 5.86 23.57 6.60
CA ILE A 102 5.25 23.81 5.29
C ILE A 102 4.31 22.66 4.91
N LEU A 103 4.75 21.41 5.08
CA LEU A 103 3.91 20.24 4.78
C LEU A 103 2.63 20.21 5.62
N ILE A 104 2.71 20.59 6.90
CA ILE A 104 1.54 20.66 7.79
C ILE A 104 0.60 21.80 7.38
N ASP A 105 1.13 23.00 7.16
CA ASP A 105 0.33 24.20 6.90
C ASP A 105 -0.36 24.15 5.53
N THR A 106 0.20 23.38 4.59
CA THR A 106 -0.35 23.22 3.23
C THR A 106 -1.19 21.97 3.05
N ALA A 107 -1.30 21.11 4.08
CA ALA A 107 -2.11 19.90 4.02
C ALA A 107 -3.62 20.21 3.95
N GLU A 108 -4.35 19.39 3.22
CA GLU A 108 -5.80 19.51 3.06
C GLU A 108 -6.56 18.46 3.86
N ARG A 109 -7.60 18.89 4.57
CA ARG A 109 -8.46 18.00 5.35
C ARG A 109 -9.31 17.14 4.43
N VAL A 110 -9.45 15.86 4.79
CA VAL A 110 -10.34 14.94 4.09
C VAL A 110 -11.71 14.97 4.77
N PRO A 111 -12.78 15.41 4.07
CA PRO A 111 -14.13 15.40 4.63
C PRO A 111 -14.58 13.98 4.98
N GLY A 112 -15.25 13.83 6.12
CA GLY A 112 -15.78 12.54 6.56
C GLY A 112 -14.76 11.55 7.13
N VAL A 113 -13.49 11.95 7.30
CA VAL A 113 -12.46 11.15 7.98
C VAL A 113 -12.14 11.78 9.34
N GLU A 114 -12.02 10.95 10.38
CA GLU A 114 -11.67 11.41 11.73
C GLU A 114 -10.27 12.07 11.77
N ILE A 115 -10.12 13.10 12.60
CA ILE A 115 -8.87 13.88 12.72
C ILE A 115 -7.69 12.96 13.09
N GLU A 116 -7.89 12.06 14.04
CA GLU A 116 -6.87 11.10 14.50
C GLU A 116 -6.37 10.17 13.39
N ARG A 117 -7.23 9.86 12.41
CA ARG A 117 -6.89 8.98 11.28
C ARG A 117 -6.16 9.70 10.16
N GLN A 118 -6.37 11.01 10.00
CA GLN A 118 -5.77 11.80 8.92
C GLN A 118 -4.61 12.71 9.37
N GLY A 119 -4.40 12.87 10.68
CA GLY A 119 -3.36 13.74 11.23
C GLY A 119 -3.57 15.20 10.85
N TRP A 120 -2.72 15.74 9.98
CA TRP A 120 -2.83 17.11 9.46
C TRP A 120 -3.58 17.21 8.12
N GLY A 121 -3.95 16.07 7.54
CA GLY A 121 -4.58 15.99 6.22
C GLY A 121 -3.64 15.43 5.15
N VAL A 122 -4.09 15.47 3.90
CA VAL A 122 -3.34 15.01 2.73
C VAL A 122 -2.35 16.09 2.30
N VAL A 123 -1.10 15.69 2.07
CA VAL A 123 -0.07 16.60 1.55
C VAL A 123 -0.44 17.14 0.16
N VAL A 124 -0.22 18.43 -0.07
CA VAL A 124 -0.48 19.08 -1.36
C VAL A 124 0.85 19.55 -1.96
N PRO A 125 1.47 18.77 -2.86
CA PRO A 125 2.84 19.02 -3.34
C PRO A 125 3.02 20.43 -3.92
N ARG A 126 2.06 20.87 -4.74
CA ARG A 126 2.10 22.19 -5.40
C ARG A 126 2.21 23.31 -4.37
N LYS A 127 1.30 23.35 -3.39
CA LYS A 127 1.27 24.37 -2.34
C LYS A 127 2.54 24.35 -1.50
N ALA A 128 3.03 23.16 -1.14
CA ALA A 128 4.24 23.01 -0.36
C ALA A 128 5.48 23.59 -1.07
N VAL A 129 5.62 23.30 -2.38
CA VAL A 129 6.74 23.82 -3.18
C VAL A 129 6.61 25.32 -3.44
N GLU A 130 5.40 25.83 -3.68
CA GLU A 130 5.15 27.28 -3.81
C GLU A 130 5.56 28.06 -2.55
N VAL A 131 5.21 27.55 -1.36
CA VAL A 131 5.64 28.15 -0.09
C VAL A 131 7.15 28.04 0.09
N ALA A 132 7.77 26.90 -0.27
CA ALA A 132 9.22 26.74 -0.22
C ALA A 132 9.95 27.79 -1.07
N LEU A 133 9.47 28.01 -2.31
CA LEU A 133 9.97 29.04 -3.22
C LEU A 133 9.80 30.45 -2.64
N ALA A 134 8.63 30.76 -2.09
CA ALA A 134 8.34 32.09 -1.53
C ALA A 134 9.25 32.45 -0.33
N LEU A 135 9.73 31.45 0.40
CA LEU A 135 10.66 31.63 1.54
C LEU A 135 12.13 31.70 1.12
N ARG A 136 12.45 31.63 -0.17
CA ARG A 136 13.82 31.73 -0.65
C ARG A 136 14.25 33.19 -0.63
N VAL A 137 15.14 33.52 0.30
CA VAL A 137 15.82 34.82 0.31
C VAL A 137 16.91 34.78 -0.76
N ILE A 138 16.89 35.75 -1.68
CA ILE A 138 17.88 35.95 -2.74
C ILE A 138 19.14 36.58 -2.14
#